data_AF-A0A2A6CKJ4-F1
#
_entry.id   AF-A0A2A6CKJ4-F1
#
_cell.length_a   1.000
_cell.length_b   1.000
_cell.length_c   1.000
_cell.angle_alpha   90.00
_cell.angle_beta   90.00
_cell.angle_gamma   90.00
#
_symmetry.space_group_name_H-M   'P 1'
#
loop_
_entity.id
_entity.type
_entity.pdbx_description
1 polymer ?
#
loop_
_entity_poly.entity_id
_entity_poly.type
_entity_poly.pdbx_seq_one_letter_code
_entity_poly.pdbx_strand_id
1 'polypeptide(L)'
;MGVAYGTGLQFGLEWDRDLLMRLCEIIRHVFWPVSVFLIHPLVLFVLIRKTKMDLDCKITFVIHDVVLVLFDVFNGYFYQFYTLLPYPIFFCTGVLCDADTPHRLLLTILAFLTISMCVPYLFVMMRMHQKIVSPESRAKLSKRSQLVLMCFFTTLLVSNALGFAVWAADSPDRDEILNIPDIAWTKNVTSNFLVPRRKSSKAFAIQLRFMISMAIQACLTTLFFIAPLFALGITMATPIAHFVPAMTLPFFRIVFVKVRAYKSPKLSVTNRVSIGLSVRKATSN
;
A
#
# COMPACT_ATOMS: atom_id res chain seq x y z
N MET A 1 17.88 51.80 8.85
CA MET A 1 16.65 51.03 9.12
C MET A 1 16.87 49.62 8.59
N GLY A 2 17.17 48.68 9.49
CA GLY A 2 17.38 47.27 9.13
C GLY A 2 16.04 46.57 9.01
N VAL A 3 15.70 46.11 7.79
CA VAL A 3 14.54 45.25 7.56
C VAL A 3 14.88 43.87 8.13
N ALA A 4 14.30 43.54 9.28
CA ALA A 4 14.40 42.21 9.85
C ALA A 4 13.84 41.20 8.84
N TYR A 5 14.71 40.32 8.33
CA TYR A 5 14.37 39.17 7.51
C TYR A 5 13.59 38.14 8.35
N GLY A 6 12.32 38.44 8.65
CA GLY A 6 11.32 37.43 8.98
C GLY A 6 10.92 36.70 7.71
N THR A 7 11.86 36.00 7.07
CA THR A 7 11.69 35.32 5.77
C THR A 7 11.39 33.83 5.93
N GLY A 8 10.67 33.47 6.99
CA GLY A 8 10.10 32.14 7.11
C GLY A 8 8.93 32.00 6.14
N LEU A 9 8.90 30.91 5.37
CA LEU A 9 7.71 30.53 4.61
C LEU A 9 6.61 30.15 5.62
N GLN A 10 5.34 30.41 5.32
CA GLN A 10 4.26 30.30 6.31
C GLN A 10 4.10 28.89 6.88
N PHE A 11 4.48 27.87 6.11
CA PHE A 11 4.32 26.45 6.44
C PHE A 11 5.64 25.71 6.69
N GLY A 12 6.76 26.40 6.82
CA GLY A 12 8.05 25.74 7.02
C GLY A 12 8.59 25.03 5.77
N LEU A 13 8.13 25.42 4.57
CA LEU A 13 8.51 24.78 3.31
C LEU A 13 10.00 24.95 2.95
N GLU A 14 10.76 25.74 3.72
CA GLU A 14 12.22 25.75 3.65
C GLU A 14 12.82 24.38 3.93
N TRP A 15 12.21 23.56 4.80
CA TRP A 15 12.66 22.19 5.05
C TRP A 15 12.47 21.31 3.83
N ASP A 16 11.32 21.42 3.16
CA ASP A 16 11.06 20.71 1.91
C ASP A 16 12.07 21.11 0.83
N ARG A 17 12.27 22.43 0.65
CA ARG A 17 13.17 23.02 -0.34
C ARG A 17 14.63 22.62 -0.13
N ASP A 18 15.15 22.85 1.07
CA ASP A 18 16.59 22.83 1.33
C ASP A 18 17.09 21.45 1.78
N LEU A 19 16.22 20.65 2.40
CA LEU A 19 16.60 19.36 2.99
C LEU A 19 15.87 18.17 2.34
N LEU A 20 14.53 18.14 2.38
CA LEU A 20 13.79 16.92 2.09
C LEU A 20 13.86 16.51 0.62
N MET A 21 13.72 17.46 -0.31
CA MET A 21 13.88 17.15 -1.74
C MET A 21 15.26 16.60 -2.06
N ARG A 22 16.31 17.26 -1.55
CA ARG A 22 17.70 16.83 -1.77
C ARG A 22 17.96 15.45 -1.16
N LEU A 23 17.41 15.20 0.02
CA LEU A 23 17.47 13.89 0.66
C LEU A 23 16.73 12.82 -0.18
N CYS A 24 15.53 13.11 -0.68
CA CYS A 24 14.78 12.22 -1.56
C CYS A 24 15.54 11.93 -2.86
N GLU A 25 16.16 12.94 -3.46
CA GLU A 25 16.99 12.80 -4.66
C GLU A 25 18.19 11.89 -4.39
N ILE A 26 18.94 12.14 -3.29
CA ILE A 26 20.09 11.31 -2.89
C ILE A 26 19.66 9.87 -2.63
N ILE A 27 18.58 9.68 -1.86
CA ILE A 27 18.04 8.35 -1.55
C ILE A 27 17.68 7.64 -2.85
N ARG A 28 16.98 8.30 -3.78
CA ARG A 28 16.65 7.69 -5.08
C ARG A 28 17.89 7.37 -5.88
N HIS A 29 18.85 8.29 -5.98
CA HIS A 29 20.06 8.11 -6.78
C HIS A 29 20.92 6.93 -6.30
N VAL A 30 20.95 6.67 -4.98
CA VAL A 30 21.70 5.55 -4.40
C VAL A 30 20.88 4.27 -4.32
N PHE A 31 19.63 4.36 -3.84
CA PHE A 31 18.79 3.19 -3.59
C PHE A 31 18.26 2.58 -4.87
N TRP A 32 17.87 3.38 -5.85
CA TRP A 32 17.33 2.89 -7.12
C TRP A 32 18.27 1.90 -7.85
N PRO A 33 19.54 2.23 -8.14
CA PRO A 33 20.41 1.31 -8.86
C PRO A 33 20.75 0.08 -8.03
N VAL A 34 20.90 0.24 -6.71
CA VAL A 34 21.11 -0.90 -5.80
C VAL A 34 19.90 -1.83 -5.80
N SER A 35 18.68 -1.30 -5.74
CA SER A 35 17.44 -2.08 -5.79
C SER A 35 17.33 -2.85 -7.10
N VAL A 36 17.41 -2.13 -8.23
CA VAL A 36 17.17 -2.68 -9.58
C VAL A 36 18.26 -3.63 -10.04
N PHE A 37 19.53 -3.31 -9.83
CA PHE A 37 20.65 -4.09 -10.39
C PHE A 37 21.22 -5.14 -9.43
N LEU A 38 21.00 -5.02 -8.12
CA LEU A 38 21.55 -5.94 -7.14
C LEU A 38 20.46 -6.72 -6.38
N ILE A 39 19.52 -6.01 -5.74
CA ILE A 39 18.54 -6.65 -4.84
C ILE A 39 17.56 -7.52 -5.63
N HIS A 40 16.87 -6.97 -6.63
CA HIS A 40 15.87 -7.72 -7.40
C HIS A 40 16.45 -8.93 -8.14
N PRO A 41 17.58 -8.83 -8.87
CA PRO A 41 18.19 -9.99 -9.50
C PRO A 41 18.59 -11.08 -8.50
N LEU A 42 19.09 -10.69 -7.32
CA LEU A 42 19.41 -11.63 -6.25
C LEU A 42 18.16 -12.32 -5.71
N VAL A 43 17.09 -11.57 -5.45
CA VAL A 43 15.79 -12.11 -5.00
C VAL A 43 15.22 -13.07 -6.03
N LEU A 44 15.18 -12.70 -7.32
CA LEU A 44 14.75 -13.58 -8.41
C LEU A 44 15.59 -14.84 -8.50
N PHE A 45 16.92 -14.72 -8.40
CA PHE A 45 17.82 -15.87 -8.42
C PHE A 45 17.51 -16.85 -7.28
N VAL A 46 17.36 -16.33 -6.06
CA VAL A 46 17.02 -17.14 -4.87
C VAL A 46 15.65 -17.79 -5.04
N LEU A 47 14.63 -17.03 -5.47
CA LEU A 47 13.28 -17.53 -5.72
C LEU A 47 13.30 -18.66 -6.74
N ILE A 48 13.95 -18.46 -7.90
CA ILE A 48 13.98 -19.43 -9.01
C ILE A 48 14.77 -20.68 -8.63
N ARG A 49 15.95 -20.54 -8.01
CA ARG A 49 16.88 -21.67 -7.83
C ARG A 49 16.82 -22.35 -6.47
N LYS A 50 16.50 -21.63 -5.40
CA LYS A 50 16.73 -22.12 -4.02
C LYS A 50 15.44 -22.42 -3.25
N THR A 51 14.28 -21.91 -3.67
CA THR A 51 13.04 -22.11 -2.91
C THR A 51 12.32 -23.41 -3.27
N LYS A 52 11.93 -24.17 -2.24
CA LYS A 52 11.01 -25.33 -2.31
C LYS A 52 9.56 -24.87 -2.08
N MET A 53 9.11 -23.92 -2.88
CA MET A 53 7.77 -23.35 -2.75
C MET A 53 6.85 -23.91 -3.84
N ASP A 54 5.56 -24.04 -3.53
CA ASP A 54 4.56 -24.41 -4.54
C ASP A 54 4.67 -23.52 -5.78
N LEU A 55 4.54 -24.15 -6.94
CA LEU A 55 4.74 -23.52 -8.24
C LEU A 55 3.89 -22.24 -8.41
N ASP A 56 2.60 -22.29 -8.04
CA ASP A 56 1.70 -21.13 -8.13
C ASP A 56 2.21 -19.92 -7.35
N CYS A 57 2.65 -20.14 -6.11
CA CYS A 57 3.19 -19.07 -5.26
C CYS A 57 4.50 -18.57 -5.88
N LYS A 58 5.37 -19.47 -6.36
CA LYS A 58 6.66 -19.13 -6.94
C LYS A 58 6.52 -18.26 -8.19
N ILE A 59 5.64 -18.64 -9.11
CA ILE A 59 5.32 -17.86 -10.30
C ILE A 59 4.80 -16.48 -9.89
N THR A 60 3.88 -16.42 -8.92
CA THR A 60 3.30 -15.14 -8.50
C THR A 60 4.34 -14.22 -7.84
N PHE A 61 5.27 -14.76 -7.05
CA PHE A 61 6.38 -13.98 -6.48
C PHE A 61 7.33 -13.47 -7.56
N VAL A 62 7.64 -14.27 -8.57
CA VAL A 62 8.47 -13.84 -9.71
C VAL A 62 7.76 -12.71 -10.47
N ILE A 63 6.46 -12.85 -10.77
CA ILE A 63 5.67 -11.79 -11.41
C ILE A 63 5.66 -10.53 -10.53
N HIS A 64 5.45 -10.68 -9.23
CA HIS A 64 5.45 -9.56 -8.29
C HIS A 64 6.78 -8.80 -8.33
N ASP A 65 7.90 -9.52 -8.27
CA ASP A 65 9.23 -8.91 -8.26
C ASP A 65 9.57 -8.23 -9.60
N VAL A 66 9.19 -8.83 -10.73
CA VAL A 66 9.32 -8.17 -12.05
C VAL A 66 8.52 -6.86 -12.10
N VAL A 67 7.29 -6.84 -11.57
CA VAL A 67 6.50 -5.61 -11.52
C VAL A 67 7.11 -4.59 -10.56
N LEU A 68 7.72 -5.02 -9.45
CA LEU A 68 8.48 -4.13 -8.56
C LEU A 68 9.67 -3.50 -9.28
N VAL A 69 10.43 -4.26 -10.06
CA VAL A 69 11.53 -3.71 -10.89
C VAL A 69 10.99 -2.64 -11.85
N LEU A 70 9.88 -2.91 -12.53
CA LEU A 70 9.26 -1.93 -13.44
C LEU A 70 8.79 -0.68 -12.69
N PHE A 71 8.21 -0.86 -11.50
CA PHE A 71 7.80 0.24 -10.63
C PHE A 71 9.00 1.07 -10.16
N ASP A 72 10.09 0.44 -9.71
CA ASP A 72 11.30 1.12 -9.26
C ASP A 72 11.97 1.87 -10.40
N VAL A 73 12.04 1.29 -11.61
CA VAL A 73 12.51 1.99 -12.81
C VAL A 73 11.63 3.18 -13.15
N PHE A 74 10.31 3.01 -13.14
CA PHE A 74 9.40 4.11 -13.46
C PHE A 74 9.46 5.24 -12.42
N ASN A 75 9.36 4.92 -11.13
CA ASN A 75 9.30 5.90 -10.05
C ASN A 75 10.68 6.46 -9.65
N GLY A 76 11.74 5.66 -9.80
CA GLY A 76 13.11 6.05 -9.44
C GLY A 76 13.84 6.82 -10.54
N TYR A 77 13.54 6.53 -11.82
CA TYR A 77 14.24 7.11 -12.97
C TYR A 77 13.35 7.97 -13.86
N PHE A 78 12.21 7.45 -14.32
CA PHE A 78 11.38 8.15 -15.31
C PHE A 78 10.50 9.26 -14.70
N TYR A 79 9.88 9.01 -13.56
CA TYR A 79 8.88 9.87 -12.92
C TYR A 79 9.10 9.92 -11.40
N GLN A 80 10.06 10.74 -10.94
CA GLN A 80 10.28 10.91 -9.50
C GLN A 80 9.25 11.88 -8.93
N PHE A 81 8.13 11.32 -8.49
CA PHE A 81 7.01 12.07 -7.94
C PHE A 81 7.32 12.69 -6.58
N TYR A 82 6.90 13.94 -6.37
CA TYR A 82 7.00 14.64 -5.08
C TYR A 82 5.68 15.37 -4.78
N THR A 83 5.28 15.36 -3.51
CA THR A 83 4.06 16.04 -3.03
C THR A 83 4.45 17.17 -2.09
N LEU A 84 3.98 18.38 -2.35
CA LEU A 84 4.31 19.57 -1.55
C LEU A 84 3.23 19.87 -0.50
N LEU A 85 3.21 19.12 0.61
CA LEU A 85 2.24 19.35 1.68
C LEU A 85 2.51 20.69 2.40
N PRO A 86 1.47 21.41 2.88
CA PRO A 86 0.04 21.05 2.89
C PRO A 86 -0.68 21.41 1.58
N TYR A 87 0.00 22.03 0.62
CA TYR A 87 -0.60 22.33 -0.67
C TYR A 87 -0.87 21.02 -1.43
N PRO A 88 -2.01 20.89 -2.13
CA PRO A 88 -2.28 19.70 -2.92
C PRO A 88 -1.51 19.74 -4.25
N ILE A 89 -0.26 20.22 -4.26
CA ILE A 89 0.57 20.39 -5.45
C ILE A 89 1.46 19.16 -5.57
N PHE A 90 1.41 18.56 -6.75
CA PHE A 90 2.31 17.48 -7.12
C PHE A 90 3.25 17.96 -8.20
N PHE A 91 4.50 17.57 -8.13
CA PHE A 91 5.46 17.82 -9.18
C PHE A 91 6.38 16.63 -9.34
N CYS A 92 7.13 16.58 -10.44
CA CYS A 92 8.06 15.49 -10.66
C CYS A 92 9.39 15.96 -11.24
N THR A 93 10.43 15.19 -10.92
CA THR A 93 11.81 15.39 -11.39
C THR A 93 12.27 14.07 -12.02
N GLY A 94 12.31 13.95 -13.34
CA GLY A 94 12.61 12.67 -13.97
C GLY A 94 12.72 12.81 -15.47
N VAL A 95 13.16 11.75 -16.15
CA VAL A 95 13.40 11.81 -17.60
C VAL A 95 12.12 12.14 -18.39
N LEU A 96 10.94 11.73 -17.90
CA LEU A 96 9.66 12.02 -18.54
C LEU A 96 8.97 13.29 -18.01
N CYS A 97 9.60 14.02 -17.09
CA CYS A 97 9.04 15.21 -16.45
C CYS A 97 9.34 16.50 -17.23
N ASP A 98 8.99 16.53 -18.51
CA ASP A 98 9.12 17.74 -19.35
C ASP A 98 7.83 18.58 -19.32
N ALA A 99 7.83 19.74 -19.98
CA ALA A 99 6.65 20.62 -20.03
C ALA A 99 5.53 20.06 -20.93
N ASP A 100 5.88 19.22 -21.90
CA ASP A 100 4.96 18.73 -22.95
C ASP A 100 4.24 17.43 -22.56
N THR A 101 4.78 16.69 -21.60
CA THR A 101 4.22 15.42 -21.14
C THR A 101 3.07 15.67 -20.18
N PRO A 102 1.86 15.15 -20.46
CA PRO A 102 0.71 15.36 -19.60
C PRO A 102 0.88 14.64 -18.26
N HIS A 103 0.90 15.39 -17.17
CA HIS A 103 1.03 14.91 -15.78
C HIS A 103 0.03 13.84 -15.43
N ARG A 104 -1.19 14.01 -15.93
CA ARG A 104 -2.30 13.06 -15.77
C ARG A 104 -1.91 11.67 -16.27
N LEU A 105 -1.20 11.58 -17.40
CA LEU A 105 -0.74 10.32 -17.96
C LEU A 105 0.31 9.69 -17.05
N LEU A 106 1.35 10.44 -16.66
CA LEU A 106 2.42 9.94 -15.80
C LEU A 106 1.91 9.45 -14.45
N LEU A 107 1.03 10.22 -13.82
CA LEU A 107 0.39 9.83 -12.56
C LEU A 107 -0.51 8.60 -12.72
N THR A 108 -1.20 8.47 -13.84
CA THR A 108 -2.01 7.28 -14.14
C THR A 108 -1.13 6.04 -14.31
N ILE A 109 0.01 6.16 -15.00
CA ILE A 109 0.98 5.07 -15.16
C ILE A 109 1.55 4.68 -13.78
N LEU A 110 1.95 5.66 -12.97
CA LEU A 110 2.45 5.40 -11.60
C LEU A 110 1.40 4.67 -10.76
N ALA A 111 0.14 5.13 -10.79
CA ALA A 111 -0.96 4.50 -10.08
C ALA A 111 -1.20 3.06 -10.57
N PHE A 112 -1.19 2.84 -11.89
CA PHE A 112 -1.35 1.52 -12.48
C PHE A 112 -0.23 0.56 -12.06
N LEU A 113 1.03 0.98 -12.09
CA LEU A 113 2.17 0.17 -11.64
C LEU A 113 2.07 -0.14 -10.14
N THR A 114 1.65 0.83 -9.34
CA THR A 114 1.41 0.66 -7.89
C THR A 114 0.36 -0.42 -7.63
N ILE A 115 -0.76 -0.38 -8.35
CA ILE A 115 -1.81 -1.41 -8.23
C ILE A 115 -1.33 -2.77 -8.73
N SER A 116 -0.58 -2.77 -9.84
CA SER A 116 -0.04 -3.98 -10.44
C SER A 116 0.92 -4.71 -9.51
N MET A 117 1.69 -4.02 -8.66
CA MET A 117 2.51 -4.68 -7.63
C MET A 117 1.66 -5.19 -6.45
N CYS A 118 0.60 -4.48 -6.06
CA CYS A 118 -0.24 -4.87 -4.92
C CYS A 118 -1.01 -6.17 -5.16
N VAL A 119 -1.52 -6.42 -6.37
CA VAL A 119 -2.38 -7.58 -6.65
C VAL A 119 -1.66 -8.92 -6.46
N PRO A 120 -0.47 -9.16 -7.07
CA PRO A 120 0.33 -10.37 -6.82
C PRO A 120 0.69 -10.54 -5.34
N TYR A 121 1.05 -9.44 -4.66
CA TYR A 121 1.37 -9.46 -3.23
C TYR A 121 0.18 -9.93 -2.39
N LEU A 122 -1.01 -9.37 -2.60
CA LEU A 122 -2.23 -9.77 -1.90
C LEU A 122 -2.57 -11.24 -2.14
N PHE A 123 -2.41 -11.72 -3.38
CA PHE A 123 -2.62 -13.12 -3.71
C PHE A 123 -1.66 -14.02 -2.92
N VAL A 124 -0.36 -13.73 -2.97
CA VAL A 124 0.67 -14.49 -2.26
C VAL A 124 0.39 -14.50 -0.77
N MET A 125 0.11 -13.34 -0.18
CA MET A 125 -0.19 -13.21 1.24
C MET A 125 -1.41 -14.04 1.63
N MET A 126 -2.50 -13.95 0.87
CA MET A 126 -3.69 -14.76 1.12
C MET A 126 -3.39 -16.26 1.03
N ARG A 127 -2.63 -16.71 0.01
CA ARG A 127 -2.28 -18.12 -0.16
C ARG A 127 -1.40 -18.63 0.98
N MET A 128 -0.42 -17.85 1.43
CA MET A 128 0.43 -18.20 2.56
C MET A 128 -0.36 -18.29 3.86
N HIS A 129 -1.20 -17.30 4.16
CA HIS A 129 -2.06 -17.33 5.34
C HIS A 129 -2.97 -18.56 5.35
N GLN A 130 -3.58 -18.89 4.20
CA GLN A 130 -4.48 -20.04 4.08
C GLN A 130 -3.78 -21.40 4.18
N LYS A 131 -2.45 -21.44 3.99
CA LYS A 131 -1.62 -22.64 4.23
C LYS A 131 -1.23 -22.80 5.70
N ILE A 132 -1.02 -21.69 6.41
CA ILE A 132 -0.67 -21.70 7.84
C ILE A 132 -1.90 -22.06 8.70
N VAL A 133 -3.10 -21.70 8.25
CA VAL A 133 -4.34 -22.01 8.96
C VAL A 133 -4.63 -23.52 8.97
N SER A 134 -4.84 -24.07 10.18
CA SER A 134 -5.20 -25.48 10.38
C SER A 134 -6.37 -25.91 9.48
N PRO A 135 -6.34 -27.12 8.90
CA PRO A 135 -7.39 -27.62 8.00
C PRO A 135 -8.78 -27.66 8.64
N GLU A 136 -8.87 -27.82 9.96
CA GLU A 136 -10.14 -27.88 10.71
C GLU A 136 -10.67 -26.48 11.11
N SER A 137 -9.87 -25.44 10.92
CA SER A 137 -10.26 -24.09 11.32
C SER A 137 -11.34 -23.52 10.40
N ARG A 138 -12.40 -22.96 11.00
CA ARG A 138 -13.44 -22.20 10.30
C ARG A 138 -12.90 -20.95 9.58
N ALA A 139 -11.67 -20.51 9.88
CA ALA A 139 -11.01 -19.41 9.19
C ALA A 139 -10.42 -19.81 7.82
N LYS A 140 -10.42 -21.11 7.50
CA LYS A 140 -9.96 -21.60 6.20
C LYS A 140 -10.99 -21.29 5.12
N LEU A 141 -10.59 -20.43 4.19
CA LEU A 141 -11.41 -20.00 3.08
C LEU A 141 -11.35 -21.01 1.94
N SER A 142 -12.50 -21.28 1.32
CA SER A 142 -12.56 -22.07 0.09
C SER A 142 -11.80 -21.37 -1.05
N LYS A 143 -11.30 -22.13 -2.04
CA LYS A 143 -10.64 -21.55 -3.22
C LYS A 143 -11.54 -20.56 -3.97
N ARG A 144 -12.85 -20.82 -4.01
CA ARG A 144 -13.85 -19.94 -4.62
C ARG A 144 -13.98 -18.62 -3.85
N SER A 145 -14.06 -18.68 -2.53
CA SER A 145 -14.10 -17.49 -1.67
C SER A 145 -12.83 -16.65 -1.80
N GLN A 146 -11.66 -17.31 -1.84
CA GLN A 146 -10.37 -16.64 -2.09
C GLN A 146 -10.36 -15.91 -3.45
N LEU A 147 -10.85 -16.57 -4.51
CA LEU A 147 -10.96 -15.95 -5.84
C LEU A 147 -11.89 -14.74 -5.84
N VAL A 148 -13.09 -14.87 -5.28
CA VAL A 148 -14.06 -13.76 -5.18
C VAL A 148 -13.46 -12.58 -4.42
N LEU A 149 -12.78 -12.84 -3.32
CA LEU A 149 -12.10 -11.82 -2.52
C LEU A 149 -10.99 -11.12 -3.32
N MET A 150 -10.20 -11.87 -4.10
CA MET A 150 -9.18 -11.29 -4.98
C MET A 150 -9.76 -10.43 -6.09
N CYS A 151 -10.84 -10.89 -6.74
CA CYS A 151 -11.54 -10.09 -7.76
C CYS A 151 -12.08 -8.79 -7.17
N PHE A 152 -12.65 -8.84 -5.97
CA PHE A 152 -13.15 -7.67 -5.26
C PHE A 152 -12.03 -6.67 -4.96
N PHE A 153 -10.93 -7.10 -4.34
CA PHE A 153 -9.79 -6.22 -4.04
C PHE A 153 -9.15 -5.65 -5.30
N THR A 154 -9.00 -6.47 -6.35
CA THR A 154 -8.46 -6.02 -7.63
C THR A 154 -9.34 -4.94 -8.25
N THR A 155 -10.66 -5.11 -8.22
CA THR A 155 -11.62 -4.11 -8.74
C THR A 155 -11.52 -2.80 -7.97
N LEU A 156 -11.47 -2.87 -6.63
CA LEU A 156 -11.28 -1.69 -5.79
C LEU A 156 -9.96 -0.97 -6.12
N LEU A 157 -8.86 -1.71 -6.23
CA LEU A 157 -7.57 -1.12 -6.57
C LEU A 157 -7.57 -0.48 -7.96
N VAL A 158 -8.09 -1.16 -8.98
CA VAL A 158 -8.21 -0.62 -10.35
C VAL A 158 -9.06 0.64 -10.39
N SER A 159 -10.13 0.70 -9.60
CA SER A 159 -10.97 1.92 -9.50
C SER A 159 -10.18 3.14 -9.02
N ASN A 160 -9.12 2.96 -8.22
CA ASN A 160 -8.24 4.05 -7.80
C ASN A 160 -7.40 4.58 -8.97
N ALA A 161 -6.85 3.70 -9.83
CA ALA A 161 -6.14 4.13 -11.05
C ALA A 161 -7.07 4.89 -11.99
N LEU A 162 -8.29 4.38 -12.20
CA LEU A 162 -9.30 5.08 -12.99
C LEU A 162 -9.65 6.45 -12.38
N GLY A 163 -9.66 6.55 -11.05
CA GLY A 163 -9.88 7.81 -10.37
C GLY A 163 -8.80 8.85 -10.68
N PHE A 164 -7.52 8.48 -10.62
CA PHE A 164 -6.44 9.36 -11.09
C PHE A 164 -6.59 9.69 -12.57
N ALA A 165 -6.87 8.67 -13.39
CA ALA A 165 -7.05 8.84 -14.82
C ALA A 165 -8.20 9.78 -15.16
N VAL A 166 -9.24 9.94 -14.34
CA VAL A 166 -10.40 10.81 -14.63
C VAL A 166 -10.30 12.17 -13.92
N TRP A 167 -9.80 12.20 -12.68
CA TRP A 167 -9.88 13.37 -11.81
C TRP A 167 -8.55 14.13 -11.63
N ALA A 168 -7.42 13.61 -12.11
CA ALA A 168 -6.14 14.32 -12.10
C ALA A 168 -6.06 15.35 -13.25
N ALA A 169 -7.00 16.29 -13.29
CA ALA A 169 -7.00 17.40 -14.23
C ALA A 169 -6.40 18.66 -13.59
N ASP A 170 -5.61 19.39 -14.37
CA ASP A 170 -5.01 20.65 -13.95
C ASP A 170 -6.04 21.76 -13.73
N SER A 171 -5.71 22.64 -12.79
CA SER A 171 -6.43 23.86 -12.50
C SER A 171 -6.19 24.91 -13.58
N PRO A 172 -7.21 25.67 -14.01
CA PRO A 172 -7.00 26.82 -14.87
C PRO A 172 -6.15 27.90 -14.17
N ASP A 173 -6.17 27.95 -12.84
CA ASP A 173 -5.45 28.93 -12.02
C ASP A 173 -4.03 28.44 -11.64
N ARG A 174 -3.48 27.48 -12.39
CA ARG A 174 -2.18 26.84 -12.11
C ARG A 174 -1.07 27.89 -11.94
N ASP A 175 -0.97 28.83 -12.87
CA ASP A 175 0.12 29.80 -12.86
C ASP A 175 0.05 30.76 -11.69
N GLU A 176 -1.17 31.18 -11.30
CA GLU A 176 -1.41 32.01 -10.13
C GLU A 176 -0.98 31.29 -8.84
N ILE A 177 -1.37 30.02 -8.68
CA ILE A 177 -1.03 29.20 -7.51
C ILE A 177 0.49 28.98 -7.42
N LEU A 178 1.15 28.70 -8.55
CA LEU A 178 2.60 28.52 -8.57
C LEU A 178 3.37 29.83 -8.38
N ASN A 179 2.72 31.00 -8.49
CA ASN A 179 3.33 32.30 -8.21
C ASN A 179 3.22 32.73 -6.73
N ILE A 180 2.56 31.94 -5.88
CA ILE A 180 2.55 32.18 -4.43
C ILE A 180 4.00 32.13 -3.92
N PRO A 181 4.48 33.14 -3.15
CA PRO A 181 5.88 33.23 -2.73
C PRO A 181 6.44 31.95 -2.10
N ASP A 182 5.62 31.26 -1.30
CA ASP A 182 5.95 30.00 -0.62
C ASP A 182 6.19 28.81 -1.56
N ILE A 183 5.65 28.87 -2.79
CA ILE A 183 5.70 27.79 -3.78
C ILE A 183 6.57 28.18 -4.98
N ALA A 184 6.75 29.48 -5.24
CA ALA A 184 7.41 29.99 -6.45
C ALA A 184 8.81 29.41 -6.69
N TRP A 185 9.54 29.06 -5.63
CA TRP A 185 10.85 28.41 -5.73
C TRP A 185 10.80 27.06 -6.47
N THR A 186 9.67 26.34 -6.42
CA THR A 186 9.52 25.03 -7.06
C THR A 186 9.66 25.11 -8.58
N LYS A 187 9.34 26.27 -9.19
CA LYS A 187 9.53 26.53 -10.63
C LYS A 187 10.99 26.42 -11.07
N ASN A 188 11.94 26.57 -10.15
CA ASN A 188 13.37 26.39 -10.42
C ASN A 188 13.80 24.92 -10.41
N VAL A 189 12.94 24.02 -9.92
CA VAL A 189 13.22 22.58 -9.79
C VAL A 189 12.67 21.81 -10.98
N THR A 190 11.46 22.13 -11.42
CA THR A 190 10.80 21.45 -12.54
C THR A 190 9.80 22.38 -13.22
N SER A 191 9.48 22.11 -14.48
CA SER A 191 8.35 22.71 -15.20
C SER A 191 7.08 21.87 -15.08
N ASN A 192 7.19 20.66 -14.55
CA ASN A 192 6.14 19.65 -14.55
C ASN A 192 5.39 19.67 -13.19
N PHE A 193 4.29 20.45 -13.12
CA PHE A 193 3.37 20.53 -11.98
C PHE A 193 1.97 20.05 -12.32
N LEU A 194 1.38 19.26 -11.41
CA LEU A 194 -0.05 18.97 -11.37
C LEU A 194 -0.67 19.76 -10.21
N VAL A 195 -1.54 20.71 -10.55
CA VAL A 195 -2.29 21.51 -9.58
C VAL A 195 -3.77 21.14 -9.69
N PRO A 196 -4.35 20.41 -8.73
CA PRO A 196 -5.75 20.01 -8.73
C PRO A 196 -6.73 21.16 -8.99
N ARG A 197 -7.67 20.94 -9.93
CA ARG A 197 -8.63 21.96 -10.35
C ARG A 197 -9.63 22.35 -9.26
N ARG A 198 -9.73 23.65 -8.97
CA ARG A 198 -10.75 24.23 -8.07
C ARG A 198 -12.07 24.55 -8.80
N LYS A 199 -12.67 23.59 -9.51
CA LYS A 199 -13.83 23.86 -10.40
C LYS A 199 -15.14 24.20 -9.67
N SER A 200 -15.23 23.90 -8.37
CA SER A 200 -16.36 24.19 -7.47
C SER A 200 -15.94 23.80 -6.05
N SER A 201 -16.40 24.48 -5.01
CA SER A 201 -16.11 24.08 -3.61
C SER A 201 -16.48 22.62 -3.34
N LYS A 202 -17.51 22.10 -4.02
CA LYS A 202 -17.95 20.70 -3.90
C LYS A 202 -17.01 19.72 -4.59
N ALA A 203 -16.60 20.00 -5.82
CA ALA A 203 -15.68 19.13 -6.57
C ALA A 203 -14.30 19.07 -5.90
N PHE A 204 -13.80 20.21 -5.43
CA PHE A 204 -12.57 20.29 -4.66
C PHE A 204 -12.67 19.50 -3.35
N ALA A 205 -13.79 19.64 -2.61
CA ALA A 205 -14.01 18.86 -1.39
C ALA A 205 -14.03 17.34 -1.66
N ILE A 206 -14.62 16.89 -2.77
CA ILE A 206 -14.62 15.48 -3.16
C ILE A 206 -13.20 15.01 -3.51
N GLN A 207 -12.46 15.77 -4.31
CA GLN A 207 -11.08 15.44 -4.68
C GLN A 207 -10.17 15.41 -3.44
N LEU A 208 -10.31 16.38 -2.54
CA LEU A 208 -9.57 16.42 -1.29
C LEU A 208 -9.91 15.23 -0.40
N ARG A 209 -11.19 14.88 -0.26
CA ARG A 209 -11.61 13.66 0.46
C ARG A 209 -11.06 12.40 -0.17
N PHE A 210 -11.01 12.32 -1.49
CA PHE A 210 -10.41 11.20 -2.20
C PHE A 210 -8.90 11.11 -1.91
N MET A 211 -8.16 12.22 -2.01
CA MET A 211 -6.73 12.25 -1.67
C MET A 211 -6.46 11.89 -0.21
N ILE A 212 -7.25 12.44 0.72
CA ILE A 212 -7.18 12.08 2.14
C ILE A 212 -7.50 10.60 2.34
N SER A 213 -8.53 10.08 1.69
CA SER A 213 -8.88 8.65 1.75
C SER A 213 -7.74 7.77 1.23
N MET A 214 -7.10 8.17 0.12
CA MET A 214 -5.95 7.47 -0.44
C MET A 214 -4.73 7.53 0.49
N ALA A 215 -4.47 8.68 1.12
CA ALA A 215 -3.40 8.85 2.09
C ALA A 215 -3.64 7.99 3.34
N ILE A 216 -4.87 8.00 3.88
CA ILE A 216 -5.27 7.14 5.00
C ILE A 216 -5.14 5.68 4.60
N GLN A 217 -5.61 5.29 3.41
CA GLN A 217 -5.48 3.92 2.92
C GLN A 217 -4.00 3.52 2.81
N ALA A 218 -3.13 4.37 2.27
CA ALA A 218 -1.70 4.12 2.19
C ALA A 218 -1.08 3.97 3.59
N CYS A 219 -1.38 4.89 4.52
CA CYS A 219 -0.90 4.83 5.91
C CYS A 219 -1.37 3.57 6.63
N LEU A 220 -2.66 3.21 6.52
CA LEU A 220 -3.20 2.00 7.12
C LEU A 220 -2.60 0.75 6.48
N THR A 221 -2.40 0.74 5.16
CA THR A 221 -1.75 -0.38 4.46
C THR A 221 -0.31 -0.53 4.97
N THR A 222 0.45 0.55 5.04
CA THR A 222 1.80 0.56 5.64
C THR A 222 1.77 0.05 7.08
N LEU A 223 0.84 0.52 7.91
CA LEU A 223 0.73 0.10 9.29
C LEU A 223 0.36 -1.39 9.43
N PHE A 224 -0.62 -1.88 8.66
CA PHE A 224 -1.09 -3.26 8.75
C PHE A 224 -0.19 -4.27 8.06
N PHE A 225 0.65 -3.86 7.10
CA PHE A 225 1.51 -4.78 6.35
C PHE A 225 2.99 -4.62 6.70
N ILE A 226 3.51 -3.41 6.86
CA ILE A 226 4.94 -3.19 7.16
C ILE A 226 5.22 -3.37 8.66
N ALA A 227 4.36 -2.85 9.54
CA ALA A 227 4.62 -2.97 10.98
C ALA A 227 4.71 -4.42 11.48
N PRO A 228 3.88 -5.38 11.01
CA PRO A 228 4.01 -6.78 11.42
C PRO A 228 5.26 -7.44 10.85
N LEU A 229 5.69 -7.09 9.63
CA LEU A 229 6.94 -7.59 9.04
C LEU A 229 8.16 -7.06 9.79
N PHE A 230 8.15 -5.78 10.16
CA PHE A 230 9.20 -5.17 10.97
C PHE A 230 9.26 -5.76 12.38
N ALA A 231 8.09 -5.93 13.03
CA ALA A 231 7.98 -6.61 14.30
C ALA A 231 8.50 -8.06 14.20
N LEU A 232 8.11 -8.79 13.16
CA LEU A 232 8.61 -10.15 12.90
C LEU A 232 10.14 -10.15 12.75
N GLY A 233 10.69 -9.23 11.96
CA GLY A 233 12.14 -9.07 11.78
C GLY A 233 12.87 -8.81 13.09
N ILE A 234 12.37 -7.90 13.93
CA ILE A 234 12.93 -7.65 15.27
C ILE A 234 12.83 -8.90 16.14
N THR A 235 11.69 -9.59 16.14
CA THR A 235 11.54 -10.81 16.95
C THR A 235 12.46 -11.94 16.48
N MET A 236 12.82 -12.00 15.19
CA MET A 236 13.76 -13.00 14.68
C MET A 236 15.23 -12.60 14.93
N ALA A 237 15.55 -11.31 14.86
CA ALA A 237 16.91 -10.80 15.05
C ALA A 237 17.31 -10.64 16.51
N THR A 238 16.35 -10.61 17.43
CA THR A 238 16.60 -10.42 18.86
C THR A 238 16.09 -11.63 19.67
N PRO A 239 16.77 -12.02 20.77
CA PRO A 239 16.30 -13.09 21.66
C PRO A 239 14.98 -12.75 22.38
N ILE A 240 14.38 -11.59 22.12
CA ILE A 240 13.09 -11.11 22.64
C ILE A 240 11.92 -11.95 22.06
N ALA A 241 12.17 -12.82 21.07
CA ALA A 241 11.22 -13.81 20.55
C ALA A 241 10.46 -14.60 21.64
N HIS A 242 11.08 -14.83 22.80
CA HIS A 242 10.43 -15.56 23.91
C HIS A 242 9.41 -14.73 24.69
N PHE A 243 9.45 -13.39 24.62
CA PHE A 243 8.55 -12.48 25.35
C PHE A 243 7.37 -11.96 24.51
N VAL A 244 7.53 -11.85 23.19
CA VAL A 244 6.56 -11.17 22.29
C VAL A 244 5.29 -11.96 21.91
N PRO A 245 5.26 -13.31 21.85
CA PRO A 245 4.07 -14.03 21.38
C PRO A 245 2.82 -13.77 22.23
N ALA A 246 2.99 -13.49 23.52
CA ALA A 246 1.87 -13.30 24.45
C ALA A 246 1.19 -11.93 24.33
N MET A 247 1.90 -10.86 23.94
CA MET A 247 1.35 -9.49 23.94
C MET A 247 0.84 -9.01 22.58
N THR A 248 1.30 -9.59 21.46
CA THR A 248 0.90 -9.14 20.11
C THR A 248 -0.33 -9.87 19.57
N LEU A 249 -0.54 -11.14 19.95
CA LEU A 249 -1.73 -11.93 19.59
C LEU A 249 -3.08 -11.32 20.04
N PRO A 250 -3.20 -10.68 21.23
CA PRO A 250 -4.43 -10.01 21.65
C PRO A 250 -4.82 -8.80 20.78
N PHE A 251 -3.84 -8.02 20.32
CA PHE A 251 -4.09 -6.81 19.53
C PHE A 251 -4.70 -7.15 18.16
N PHE A 252 -4.19 -8.19 17.49
CA PHE A 252 -4.80 -8.71 16.27
C PHE A 252 -6.17 -9.36 16.53
N ARG A 253 -6.37 -10.02 17.68
CA ARG A 253 -7.69 -10.56 18.04
C ARG A 253 -8.76 -9.47 18.21
N ILE A 254 -8.44 -8.31 18.78
CA ILE A 254 -9.43 -7.24 19.00
C ILE A 254 -9.96 -6.68 17.66
N VAL A 255 -9.09 -6.55 16.65
CA VAL A 255 -9.50 -6.08 15.31
C VAL A 255 -10.47 -7.06 14.63
N PHE A 256 -10.27 -8.37 14.81
CA PHE A 256 -11.15 -9.39 14.23
C PHE A 256 -12.40 -9.72 15.07
N VAL A 257 -12.42 -9.41 16.37
CA VAL A 257 -13.53 -9.76 17.27
C VAL A 257 -14.70 -8.77 17.20
N LYS A 258 -14.49 -7.52 16.77
CA LYS A 258 -15.58 -6.52 16.72
C LYS A 258 -16.60 -6.73 15.59
N VAL A 259 -16.36 -7.67 14.66
CA VAL A 259 -17.33 -8.06 13.60
C VAL A 259 -18.29 -9.18 14.06
N ARG A 260 -18.12 -9.75 15.27
CA ARG A 260 -18.95 -10.88 15.76
C ARG A 260 -20.15 -10.51 16.63
N ALA A 261 -20.49 -9.23 16.76
CA ALA A 261 -21.65 -8.79 17.54
C ALA A 261 -22.89 -8.48 16.65
N TYR A 262 -23.25 -9.39 15.76
CA TYR A 262 -24.64 -9.53 15.31
C TYR A 262 -25.13 -10.90 15.74
N LYS A 263 -25.64 -10.95 16.96
CA LYS A 263 -26.13 -12.15 17.63
C LYS A 263 -27.54 -12.42 17.08
N SER A 264 -27.65 -13.38 16.17
CA SER A 264 -28.95 -13.93 15.78
C SER A 264 -29.65 -14.51 17.03
N PRO A 265 -30.93 -14.20 17.27
CA PRO A 265 -31.66 -14.71 18.43
C PRO A 265 -31.77 -16.23 18.37
N LYS A 266 -31.51 -16.86 19.52
CA LYS A 266 -31.62 -18.31 19.75
C LYS A 266 -33.07 -18.74 19.58
N LEU A 267 -33.37 -19.59 18.61
CA LEU A 267 -34.52 -20.47 18.69
C LEU A 267 -34.21 -21.56 19.72
N SER A 268 -34.87 -21.47 20.86
CA SER A 268 -34.97 -22.50 21.88
C SER A 268 -36.02 -23.51 21.42
N VAL A 269 -35.61 -24.71 21.01
CA VAL A 269 -36.50 -25.87 21.02
C VAL A 269 -35.96 -26.90 22.00
N THR A 270 -36.83 -27.20 22.94
CA THR A 270 -36.64 -27.85 24.20
C THR A 270 -37.00 -29.33 24.08
N ASN A 271 -36.17 -30.16 24.72
CA ASN A 271 -36.49 -31.43 25.39
C ASN A 271 -36.59 -32.79 24.67
N ARG A 272 -35.78 -33.71 25.26
CA ARG A 272 -36.00 -35.14 25.60
C ARG A 272 -36.06 -36.12 24.42
N VAL A 273 -35.48 -37.32 24.47
CA VAL A 273 -35.49 -38.34 25.52
C VAL A 273 -34.22 -39.20 25.38
N SER A 274 -33.60 -39.52 26.51
CA SER A 274 -32.57 -40.55 26.65
C SER A 274 -33.18 -41.95 26.56
N ILE A 275 -32.67 -42.82 25.70
CA ILE A 275 -32.74 -44.28 25.89
C ILE A 275 -31.33 -44.83 25.70
N GLY A 276 -30.74 -45.26 26.81
CA GLY A 276 -29.55 -46.07 26.81
C GLY A 276 -29.90 -47.51 26.43
N LEU A 277 -29.06 -48.13 25.62
CA LEU A 277 -28.99 -49.58 25.51
C LEU A 277 -27.52 -49.97 25.41
N SER A 278 -27.02 -50.40 26.56
CA SER A 278 -25.80 -51.18 26.73
C SER A 278 -26.05 -52.59 26.21
N VAL A 279 -25.27 -53.06 25.24
CA VAL A 279 -25.19 -54.48 24.91
C VAL A 279 -23.72 -54.90 24.91
N ARG A 280 -23.42 -55.75 25.89
CA ARG A 280 -22.17 -56.51 26.09
C ARG A 280 -22.31 -57.89 25.42
N LYS A 281 -21.14 -58.52 25.17
CA LYS A 281 -20.87 -59.95 24.88
C LYS A 281 -21.05 -60.38 23.40
N ALA A 282 -20.27 -61.31 22.83
CA ALA A 282 -19.31 -62.28 23.36
C ALA A 282 -18.27 -62.70 22.29
N THR A 283 -17.17 -63.25 22.80
CA THR A 283 -16.16 -64.15 22.20
C THR A 283 -16.68 -65.36 21.41
N SER A 284 -15.87 -65.81 20.42
CA SER A 284 -15.78 -67.13 19.72
C SER A 284 -15.54 -66.83 18.22
N ASN A 285 -14.51 -67.31 17.50
CA ASN A 285 -13.53 -68.39 17.63
C ASN A 285 -12.14 -67.91 17.18
#